data_AF-A0A7T2TGD4-F1
#
_entry.id   AF-A0A7T2TGD4-F1
#
_cell.length_a   1.000
_cell.length_b   1.000
_cell.length_c   1.000
_cell.angle_alpha   90.00
_cell.angle_beta   90.00
_cell.angle_gamma   90.00
#
_symmetry.space_group_name_H-M   'P 1'
#
loop_
_entity.id
_entity.type
_entity.pdbx_description
1 polymer ?
#
loop_
_entity_poly.entity_id
_entity_poly.type
_entity_poly.pdbx_seq_one_letter_code
_entity_poly.pdbx_strand_id
1 'polypeptide(L)'
;MKRRALPAVAANVRAELARQGMSQRALADILGKSQTYIYRRLNGETPFTIDDLALIAGHLEIPLAALIADSSPAAPKSVAS
;
A
#
# COMPACT_ATOMS: atom_id res chain seq x y z
N MET A 1 5.27 22.79 3.06
CA MET A 1 4.42 21.64 3.44
C MET A 1 5.24 20.36 3.24
N LYS A 2 5.59 19.63 4.30
CA LYS A 2 6.39 18.40 4.19
C LYS A 2 5.47 17.25 3.76
N ARG A 3 5.75 16.61 2.62
CA ARG A 3 4.98 15.43 2.18
C ARG A 3 5.14 14.31 3.20
N ARG A 4 4.02 13.75 3.68
CA ARG A 4 4.03 12.57 4.55
C ARG A 4 3.86 11.33 3.68
N ALA A 5 4.95 10.63 3.37
CA ALA A 5 4.93 9.43 2.53
C ALA A 5 4.30 8.21 3.25
N LEU A 6 4.47 8.10 4.58
CA LEU A 6 4.00 6.93 5.35
C LEU A 6 2.47 6.76 5.37
N PRO A 7 1.68 7.83 5.61
CA PRO A 7 0.22 7.72 5.56
C PRO A 7 -0.32 7.40 4.17
N ALA A 8 0.34 7.88 3.11
CA ALA A 8 -0.08 7.67 1.73
C ALA A 8 0.07 6.19 1.32
N VAL A 9 1.24 5.60 1.57
CA VAL A 9 1.48 4.17 1.28
C VAL A 9 0.51 3.29 2.06
N ALA A 10 0.32 3.54 3.36
CA ALA A 10 -0.61 2.77 4.18
C ALA A 10 -2.07 2.91 3.71
N ALA A 11 -2.48 4.07 3.21
CA ALA A 11 -3.79 4.28 2.61
C ALA A 11 -3.96 3.52 1.28
N ASN A 12 -2.94 3.56 0.41
CA ASN A 12 -2.95 2.85 -0.86
C ASN A 12 -3.03 1.32 -0.65
N VAL A 13 -2.26 0.78 0.29
CA VAL A 13 -2.33 -0.65 0.65
C VAL A 13 -3.74 -1.00 1.15
N ARG A 14 -4.33 -0.21 2.05
CA ARG A 14 -5.71 -0.45 2.51
C ARG A 14 -6.73 -0.41 1.38
N ALA A 15 -6.58 0.53 0.44
CA ALA A 15 -7.46 0.62 -0.71
C ALA A 15 -7.40 -0.62 -1.59
N GLU A 16 -6.20 -1.16 -1.85
CA GLU A 16 -6.07 -2.38 -2.65
C GLU A 16 -6.59 -3.62 -1.91
N LEU A 17 -6.29 -3.76 -0.61
CA LEU A 17 -6.87 -4.85 0.19
C LEU A 17 -8.39 -4.82 0.15
N ALA A 18 -9.00 -3.64 0.24
CA ALA A 18 -10.45 -3.47 0.17
C ALA A 18 -11.00 -3.84 -1.23
N ARG A 19 -10.34 -3.42 -2.31
CA ARG A 19 -10.72 -3.79 -3.69
C ARG A 19 -10.72 -5.30 -3.91
N GLN A 20 -9.75 -5.99 -3.30
CA GLN A 20 -9.56 -7.42 -3.45
C GLN A 20 -10.30 -8.24 -2.37
N GLY A 21 -11.07 -7.60 -1.48
CA GLY A 21 -11.78 -8.28 -0.38
C GLY A 21 -10.84 -8.96 0.63
N MET A 22 -9.59 -8.51 0.74
CA MET A 22 -8.57 -9.13 1.57
C MET A 22 -8.56 -8.56 2.99
N SER A 23 -8.53 -9.44 3.99
CA SER A 23 -8.42 -9.06 5.40
C SER A 23 -6.96 -8.79 5.83
N GLN A 24 -6.78 -8.04 6.91
CA GLN A 24 -5.45 -7.83 7.52
C GLN A 24 -4.81 -9.14 8.00
N ARG A 25 -5.62 -10.10 8.44
CA ARG A 25 -5.15 -11.41 8.88
C ARG A 25 -4.62 -12.22 7.69
N ALA A 26 -5.35 -12.25 6.58
CA ALA A 26 -4.88 -12.86 5.35
C ALA A 26 -3.56 -12.23 4.87
N LEU A 27 -3.45 -10.91 4.92
CA LEU A 27 -2.21 -10.22 4.60
C LEU A 27 -1.05 -10.60 5.55
N ALA A 28 -1.33 -10.73 6.85
CA ALA A 28 -0.33 -11.16 7.83
C ALA A 28 0.20 -12.58 7.52
N ASP A 29 -0.71 -13.49 7.19
CA ASP A 29 -0.38 -14.87 6.83
C ASP A 29 0.48 -14.92 5.55
N ILE A 30 0.14 -14.13 4.52
CA ILE A 30 0.92 -14.02 3.27
C ILE A 30 2.35 -13.52 3.52
N LEU A 31 2.51 -12.53 4.40
CA LEU A 31 3.81 -11.96 4.71
C LEU A 31 4.61 -12.75 5.75
N GLY A 32 4.02 -13.80 6.34
CA GLY A 32 4.63 -14.53 7.47
C GLY A 32 4.88 -13.63 8.68
N LYS A 33 3.98 -12.66 8.93
CA LYS A 33 4.10 -11.66 10.01
C LYS A 33 2.94 -11.80 11.00
N SER A 34 3.09 -11.18 12.17
CA SER A 34 2.00 -11.10 13.14
C SER A 34 0.93 -10.11 12.70
N GLN A 35 -0.30 -10.31 13.16
CA GLN A 35 -1.39 -9.35 12.93
C GLN A 35 -1.05 -7.95 13.47
N THR A 36 -0.38 -7.87 14.62
CA THR A 36 0.08 -6.60 15.20
C THR A 36 1.08 -5.88 14.30
N TYR A 37 1.99 -6.61 13.64
CA TYR A 37 2.94 -6.04 12.70
C TYR A 37 2.24 -5.34 11.52
N ILE A 38 1.20 -5.98 10.98
CA ILE A 38 0.38 -5.45 9.88
C ILE A 38 -0.47 -4.27 10.35
N TYR A 39 -1.12 -4.37 11.52
CA TYR A 39 -1.93 -3.31 12.11
C TYR A 39 -1.15 -1.99 12.24
N ARG A 40 0.05 -2.03 12.84
CA ARG A 40 0.88 -0.83 13.03
C ARG A 40 1.25 -0.16 11.70
N ARG A 41 1.45 -0.95 10.63
CA ARG A 41 1.75 -0.44 9.29
C ARG A 41 0.55 0.16 8.59
N LEU A 42 -0.60 -0.51 8.64
CA LEU A 42 -1.83 -0.02 8.03
C LEU A 42 -2.36 1.26 8.71
N ASN A 43 -2.09 1.44 10.00
CA ASN A 43 -2.40 2.69 10.72
C ASN A 43 -1.31 3.76 10.60
N GLY A 44 -0.19 3.46 9.95
CA GLY A 44 0.91 4.41 9.74
C GLY A 44 1.77 4.68 10.97
N GLU A 45 1.69 3.85 12.01
CA GLU A 45 2.58 3.90 13.19
C GLU A 45 4.01 3.47 12.81
N THR A 46 4.13 2.51 11.89
CA THR A 46 5.41 2.04 11.35
C THR A 46 5.37 1.98 9.82
N PRO A 47 6.44 2.34 9.10
CA PRO A 47 6.51 2.16 7.65
C PRO A 47 6.42 0.69 7.22
N PHE A 48 5.83 0.44 6.05
CA PHE A 48 6.10 -0.79 5.30
C PHE A 48 7.55 -0.76 4.79
N THR A 49 8.22 -1.92 4.79
CA THR A 49 9.50 -2.08 4.11
C THR A 49 9.29 -2.25 2.60
N ILE A 50 10.36 -2.13 1.81
CA ILE A 50 10.29 -2.44 0.37
C ILE A 50 9.93 -3.91 0.14
N ASP A 51 10.45 -4.83 0.96
CA ASP A 51 10.12 -6.26 0.87
C ASP A 51 8.64 -6.52 1.17
N ASP A 52 8.07 -5.84 2.19
CA ASP A 52 6.64 -5.94 2.48
C ASP A 52 5.83 -5.53 1.24
N LEU A 53 6.17 -4.37 0.64
CA LEU A 53 5.43 -3.83 -0.49
C LEU A 53 5.59 -4.67 -1.77
N ALA A 54 6.78 -5.21 -2.02
CA ALA A 54 7.02 -6.09 -3.16
C ALA A 54 6.20 -7.39 -3.07
N LEU A 55 6.15 -7.99 -1.89
CA LEU A 55 5.33 -9.18 -1.63
C LEU A 55 3.83 -8.89 -1.74
N ILE A 56 3.38 -7.76 -1.18
CA ILE A 56 1.99 -7.31 -1.31
C ILE A 56 1.63 -7.10 -2.78
N ALA A 57 2.45 -6.35 -3.52
CA ALA A 57 2.19 -6.05 -4.93
C ALA A 57 2.15 -7.33 -5.78
N GLY A 58 3.09 -8.25 -5.56
CA GLY A 58 3.12 -9.54 -6.24
C GLY A 58 1.88 -10.39 -5.94
N HIS A 59 1.44 -10.42 -4.68
CA HIS A 59 0.26 -11.19 -4.30
C HIS A 59 -1.04 -10.58 -4.82
N LEU A 60 -1.15 -9.25 -4.86
CA LEU A 60 -2.32 -8.53 -5.36
C LEU A 60 -2.30 -8.36 -6.89
N GLU A 61 -1.29 -8.92 -7.58
CA GLU A 61 -1.11 -8.84 -9.03
C GLU A 61 -1.14 -7.41 -9.60
N ILE A 62 -0.60 -6.45 -8.83
CA ILE A 62 -0.51 -5.05 -9.23
C ILE A 62 0.94 -4.58 -9.28
N PRO A 63 1.25 -3.54 -10.08
CA PRO A 63 2.57 -2.92 -10.04
C PRO A 63 2.88 -2.33 -8.65
N LEU A 64 4.11 -2.50 -8.17
CA LEU A 64 4.58 -1.87 -6.92
C LEU A 64 4.34 -0.35 -6.90
N ALA A 65 4.43 0.29 -8.08
CA ALA A 65 4.14 1.70 -8.28
C ALA A 65 2.74 2.12 -7.78
N ALA A 66 1.74 1.23 -7.88
CA ALA A 66 0.38 1.52 -7.41
C ALA A 66 0.29 1.65 -5.88
N LEU A 67 1.21 1.01 -5.13
CA LEU A 67 1.26 1.13 -3.66
C LEU A 67 2.00 2.39 -3.20
N ILE A 68 2.98 2.86 -3.97
CA ILE A 68 3.83 4.01 -3.61
C ILE A 68 3.43 5.32 -4.30
N ALA A 69 2.48 5.29 -5.24
CA ALA A 69 2.01 6.48 -5.93
C ALA A 69 1.50 7.53 -4.93
N ASP A 70 1.92 8.77 -5.12
CA ASP A 70 1.42 9.90 -4.34
C ASP A 70 -0.06 10.08 -4.71
N SER A 71 -0.97 9.81 -3.77
CA SER A 71 -2.43 9.91 -3.97
C SER A 71 -2.93 11.35 -4.05
N SER A 72 -2.07 12.30 -4.45
CA SER A 72 -2.53 13.59 -4.94
C SER A 72 -3.35 13.34 -6.21
N PRO A 73 -4.56 13.91 -6.34
CA PRO A 73 -5.32 13.81 -7.58
C PRO A 73 -4.49 14.41 -8.71
N ALA A 74 -3.78 13.56 -9.44
CA ALA A 74 -2.95 13.97 -10.55
C ALA A 74 -3.86 14.57 -11.63
N ALA A 75 -3.56 15.82 -12.00
CA ALA A 75 -4.10 16.49 -13.18
C ALA A 75 -3.99 15.57 -14.42
N PRO A 76 -4.93 15.68 -15.38
CA PRO A 76 -4.97 14.80 -16.53
C PRO A 76 -3.65 14.87 -17.31
N LYS A 77 -3.11 13.69 -17.66
CA LYS A 77 -2.08 13.58 -18.70
C LYS A 77 -2.68 14.13 -19.98
N SER A 78 -2.29 15.35 -20.36
CA SER A 78 -2.45 15.83 -21.72
C SER A 78 -1.55 14.97 -22.61
N VAL A 79 -2.15 13.99 -23.27
CA VAL A 79 -1.60 13.41 -24.49
C VAL A 79 -1.71 14.48 -25.56
N ALA A 80 -0.63 15.23 -25.73
CA ALA A 80 -0.44 16.09 -26.89
C ALA A 80 -0.49 15.21 -28.15
N SER A 81 -1.44 15.53 -29.04
CA SER A 81 -1.40 15.18 -30.46
C SER A 81 -0.92 16.39 -31.24
#